data_AF-A0A844GAN0-F1
#
_entry.id   AF-A0A844GAN0-F1
#
_cell.length_a   1.000
_cell.length_b   1.000
_cell.length_c   1.000
_cell.angle_alpha   90.00
_cell.angle_beta   90.00
_cell.angle_gamma   90.00
#
_symmetry.space_group_name_H-M   'P 1'
#
loop_
_entity.id
_entity.type
_entity.pdbx_description
1 polymer ?
#
loop_
_entity_poly.entity_id
_entity_poly.type
_entity_poly.pdbx_seq_one_letter_code
_entity_poly.pdbx_strand_id
1 'polypeptide(L)'
;MLAALLKWLGMDGSTRRHNEQVVAAIEKVIDGTDPRLRLLPGYRSQLSKGMKTSLAYLAGIPSHLPPPLELSLRAFTTDKRIGLLFSSPLSLLLFLRDSQNLSEFFLNASNGDEARGLLSMHRSETRRFGMSEENGEILSDVPQVVVSFDNHQLLLTCPSSAVLQSTMAGRCLDVLIEAMVRRLHLLDRSRVELEGERSHILLKLNALTTPGSR
;
A
#
# COMPACT_ATOMS: atom_id res chain seq x y z
N MET A 1 -3.91 -21.26 36.64
CA MET A 1 -5.09 -20.52 37.18
C MET A 1 -4.88 -19.00 37.20
N LEU A 2 -3.77 -18.50 37.78
CA LEU A 2 -3.42 -17.05 37.78
C LEU A 2 -3.29 -16.42 36.38
N ALA A 3 -2.68 -17.12 35.41
CA ALA A 3 -2.51 -16.61 34.04
C ALA A 3 -3.86 -16.39 33.30
N ALA A 4 -4.85 -17.26 33.52
CA ALA A 4 -6.18 -17.11 32.92
C ALA A 4 -6.96 -15.95 33.55
N LEU A 5 -6.74 -15.70 34.84
CA LEU A 5 -7.38 -14.62 35.60
C LEU A 5 -6.77 -13.25 35.25
N LEU A 6 -5.46 -13.18 35.03
CA LEU A 6 -4.77 -12.02 34.47
C LEU A 6 -5.19 -11.74 33.02
N LYS A 7 -5.44 -12.79 32.22
CA LYS A 7 -5.94 -12.68 30.84
C LYS A 7 -7.37 -12.14 30.80
N TRP A 8 -8.21 -12.51 31.77
CA TRP A 8 -9.59 -11.98 31.94
C TRP A 8 -9.63 -10.53 32.47
N LEU A 9 -8.67 -10.15 33.32
CA LEU A 9 -8.49 -8.78 33.81
C LEU A 9 -7.74 -7.84 32.83
N GLY A 10 -7.27 -8.35 31.69
CA GLY A 10 -6.47 -7.57 30.74
C GLY A 10 -5.06 -7.21 31.23
N MET A 11 -4.58 -7.87 32.29
CA MET A 11 -3.29 -7.63 32.96
C MET A 11 -2.18 -8.59 32.50
N ASP A 12 -2.39 -9.30 31.38
CA ASP A 12 -1.33 -10.07 30.72
C ASP A 12 -0.42 -9.13 29.90
N GLY A 13 0.89 -9.42 29.89
CA GLY A 13 1.88 -8.60 29.18
C GLY A 13 1.61 -8.49 27.68
N SER A 14 0.96 -9.50 27.11
CA SER A 14 0.51 -9.52 25.71
C SER A 14 -0.56 -8.46 25.42
N THR A 15 -1.59 -8.37 26.27
CA THR A 15 -2.68 -7.38 26.17
C THR A 15 -2.16 -5.96 26.36
N ARG A 16 -1.25 -5.76 27.33
CA ARG A 16 -0.62 -4.46 27.56
C ARG A 16 0.20 -4.00 26.34
N ARG A 17 1.06 -4.88 25.81
CA ARG A 17 1.87 -4.58 24.63
C ARG A 17 1.01 -4.29 23.40
N HIS A 18 -0.09 -5.02 23.22
CA HIS A 18 -1.04 -4.75 22.13
C HIS A 18 -1.72 -3.38 22.29
N ASN A 19 -2.15 -3.02 23.50
CA ASN A 19 -2.73 -1.69 23.75
C ASN A 19 -1.70 -0.57 23.54
N GLU A 20 -0.44 -0.76 23.95
CA GLU A 20 0.66 0.18 23.70
C GLU A 20 0.92 0.36 22.19
N GLN A 21 0.90 -0.73 21.41
CA GLN A 21 1.00 -0.69 19.95
C GLN A 21 -0.16 0.09 19.30
N VAL A 22 -1.40 -0.14 19.77
CA VAL A 22 -2.57 0.60 19.29
C VAL A 22 -2.44 2.09 19.57
N VAL A 23 -2.01 2.46 20.77
CA VAL A 23 -1.80 3.87 21.15
C VAL A 23 -0.71 4.50 20.29
N ALA A 24 0.43 3.82 20.10
CA ALA A 24 1.52 4.32 19.27
C ALA A 24 1.07 4.51 17.80
N ALA A 25 0.27 3.58 17.27
CA ALA A 25 -0.26 3.70 15.92
C ALA A 25 -1.26 4.85 15.78
N ILE A 26 -2.11 5.09 16.79
CA ILE A 26 -3.01 6.26 16.82
C ILE A 26 -2.20 7.56 16.77
N GLU A 27 -1.16 7.69 17.59
CA GLU A 27 -0.32 8.90 17.57
C GLU A 27 0.34 9.10 16.22
N LYS A 28 0.89 8.04 15.62
CA LYS A 28 1.50 8.10 14.30
C LYS A 28 0.50 8.54 13.22
N VAL A 29 -0.74 8.07 13.28
CA VAL A 29 -1.81 8.51 12.38
C VAL A 29 -2.13 9.98 12.57
N ILE A 30 -2.23 10.45 13.81
CA ILE A 30 -2.52 11.86 14.11
C ILE A 30 -1.38 12.76 13.62
N ASP A 31 -0.12 12.36 13.85
CA ASP A 31 1.05 13.10 13.35
C ASP A 31 1.08 13.18 11.83
N GLY A 32 0.67 12.10 11.15
CA GLY A 32 0.60 12.07 9.69
C GLY A 32 -0.63 12.76 9.09
N THR A 33 -1.69 13.03 9.85
CA THR A 33 -2.97 13.57 9.33
C THR A 33 -3.26 14.97 9.84
N ASP A 34 -3.95 15.11 10.98
CA ASP A 34 -4.25 16.38 11.62
C ASP A 34 -3.91 16.34 13.13
N PRO A 35 -2.81 16.99 13.55
CA PRO A 35 -2.42 17.07 14.94
C PRO A 35 -3.47 17.69 15.88
N ARG A 36 -4.43 18.47 15.36
CA ARG A 36 -5.48 19.12 16.16
C ARG A 36 -6.46 18.12 16.76
N LEU A 37 -6.52 16.89 16.24
CA LEU A 37 -7.34 15.81 16.81
C LEU A 37 -7.02 15.51 18.28
N ARG A 38 -5.81 15.85 18.75
CA ARG A 38 -5.41 15.71 20.16
C ARG A 38 -6.23 16.58 21.12
N LEU A 39 -6.85 17.65 20.62
CA LEU A 39 -7.68 18.55 21.41
C LEU A 39 -9.05 17.95 21.72
N LEU A 40 -9.47 16.90 21.00
CA LEU A 40 -10.77 16.27 21.20
C LEU A 40 -10.74 15.35 22.42
N PRO A 41 -11.70 15.48 23.35
CA PRO A 41 -11.74 14.64 24.54
C PRO A 41 -11.93 13.16 24.15
N GLY A 42 -11.07 12.29 24.69
CA GLY A 42 -11.15 10.86 24.46
C GLY A 42 -10.79 10.40 23.04
N TYR A 43 -10.09 11.21 22.23
CA TYR A 43 -9.73 10.86 20.84
C TYR A 43 -9.10 9.46 20.70
N ARG A 44 -8.22 9.07 21.63
CA ARG A 44 -7.60 7.74 21.63
C ARG A 44 -8.61 6.62 21.75
N SER A 45 -9.63 6.80 22.59
CA SER A 45 -10.70 5.82 22.77
C SER A 45 -11.55 5.70 21.51
N GLN A 46 -11.92 6.84 20.92
CA GLN A 46 -12.71 6.90 19.68
C GLN A 46 -11.98 6.24 18.50
N LEU A 47 -10.66 6.46 18.39
CA LEU A 47 -9.84 5.89 17.32
C LEU A 47 -9.41 4.43 17.58
N SER A 48 -9.51 3.94 18.83
CA SER A 48 -9.01 2.62 19.22
C SER A 48 -9.62 1.48 18.42
N LYS A 49 -10.94 1.50 18.21
CA LYS A 49 -11.64 0.42 17.49
C LYS A 49 -11.21 0.35 16.02
N GLY A 50 -11.16 1.50 15.35
CA GLY A 50 -10.67 1.60 13.97
C GLY A 50 -9.22 1.14 13.88
N MET A 51 -8.37 1.63 14.78
CA MET A 51 -6.95 1.30 14.78
C MET A 51 -6.68 -0.19 15.01
N LYS A 52 -7.40 -0.83 15.95
CA LYS A 52 -7.29 -2.29 16.19
C LYS A 52 -7.63 -3.09 14.94
N THR A 53 -8.70 -2.69 14.24
CA THR A 53 -9.12 -3.33 12.99
C THR A 53 -8.06 -3.16 11.91
N SER A 54 -7.52 -1.95 11.75
CA SER A 54 -6.45 -1.67 10.79
C SER A 54 -5.18 -2.47 11.11
N LEU A 55 -4.70 -2.46 12.36
CA LEU A 55 -3.51 -3.20 12.74
C LEU A 55 -3.67 -4.72 12.56
N ALA A 56 -4.86 -5.27 12.84
CA ALA A 56 -5.15 -6.68 12.59
C ALA A 56 -5.10 -7.02 11.09
N TYR A 57 -5.68 -6.16 10.24
CA TYR A 57 -5.58 -6.30 8.78
C TYR A 57 -4.13 -6.21 8.30
N LEU A 58 -3.37 -5.21 8.74
CA LEU A 58 -1.98 -5.02 8.36
C LEU A 58 -1.08 -6.19 8.80
N ALA A 59 -1.33 -6.77 9.98
CA ALA A 59 -0.63 -7.96 10.46
C ALA A 59 -0.94 -9.22 9.62
N GLY A 60 -2.07 -9.24 8.90
CA GLY A 60 -2.43 -10.32 7.99
C GLY A 60 -1.77 -10.24 6.62
N ILE A 61 -1.34 -9.05 6.17
CA ILE A 61 -0.77 -8.84 4.82
C ILE A 61 0.37 -9.82 4.48
N PRO A 62 1.37 -10.06 5.36
CA PRO A 62 2.47 -10.98 5.04
C PRO A 62 1.99 -12.39 4.68
N SER A 63 0.89 -12.85 5.25
CA SER A 63 0.35 -14.20 5.01
C SER A 63 -0.32 -14.35 3.63
N HIS A 64 -0.65 -13.24 2.97
CA HIS A 64 -1.21 -13.23 1.62
C HIS A 64 -0.17 -13.09 0.52
N LEU A 65 1.10 -12.88 0.88
CA LEU A 65 2.17 -12.77 -0.11
C LEU A 65 2.48 -14.14 -0.73
N PRO A 66 2.75 -14.18 -2.05
CA PRO A 66 3.18 -15.40 -2.69
C PRO A 66 4.55 -15.86 -2.14
N PRO A 67 4.92 -17.14 -2.33
CA PRO A 67 6.26 -17.60 -2.00
C PRO A 67 7.32 -16.72 -2.65
N PRO A 68 8.43 -16.41 -1.94
CA PRO A 68 9.48 -15.55 -2.46
C PRO A 68 9.96 -15.97 -3.84
N LEU A 69 10.32 -14.96 -4.64
CA LEU A 69 10.94 -15.12 -5.94
C LEU A 69 12.43 -14.81 -5.81
N GLU A 70 13.27 -15.72 -6.28
CA GLU A 70 14.70 -15.44 -6.42
C GLU A 70 14.90 -14.60 -7.68
N LEU A 71 15.35 -13.36 -7.54
CA LEU A 71 15.63 -12.49 -8.69
C LEU A 71 17.07 -12.67 -9.15
N SER A 72 17.32 -13.68 -9.98
CA SER A 72 18.63 -13.96 -10.56
C SER A 72 18.51 -14.39 -12.04
N LEU A 73 19.60 -14.27 -12.80
CA LEU A 73 19.64 -14.76 -14.18
C LEU A 73 19.38 -16.26 -14.27
N ARG A 74 19.90 -17.03 -13.30
CA ARG A 74 19.66 -18.46 -13.20
C ARG A 74 18.17 -18.72 -13.00
N ALA A 75 17.56 -18.05 -12.01
CA ALA A 75 16.16 -18.20 -11.70
C ALA A 75 15.25 -17.82 -12.88
N PHE A 76 15.63 -16.85 -13.71
CA PHE A 76 14.88 -16.47 -14.92
C PHE A 76 14.63 -17.68 -15.85
N THR A 77 15.59 -18.59 -15.95
CA THR A 77 15.46 -19.79 -16.81
C THR A 77 14.70 -20.93 -16.15
N THR A 78 14.71 -21.01 -14.82
CA THR A 78 14.16 -22.15 -14.07
C THR A 78 12.78 -21.87 -13.48
N ASP A 79 12.49 -20.62 -13.12
CA ASP A 79 11.22 -20.19 -12.53
C ASP A 79 10.41 -19.36 -13.54
N LYS A 80 9.42 -20.01 -14.15
CA LYS A 80 8.54 -19.42 -15.16
C LYS A 80 7.83 -18.15 -14.67
N ARG A 81 7.65 -17.99 -13.35
CA ARG A 81 7.00 -16.79 -12.79
C ARG A 81 7.81 -15.53 -13.10
N ILE A 82 9.14 -15.61 -13.15
CA ILE A 82 10.00 -14.46 -13.42
C ILE A 82 9.83 -13.98 -14.86
N GLY A 83 9.72 -14.93 -15.81
CA GLY A 83 9.44 -14.61 -17.21
C GLY A 83 8.06 -13.99 -17.46
N LEU A 84 7.13 -14.10 -16.51
CA LEU A 84 5.85 -13.36 -16.56
C LEU A 84 6.00 -11.90 -16.12
N LEU A 85 6.97 -11.61 -15.25
CA LEU A 85 7.17 -10.27 -14.68
C LEU A 85 8.17 -9.46 -15.53
N PHE A 86 9.21 -10.10 -16.04
CA PHE A 86 10.27 -9.46 -16.81
C PHE A 86 10.28 -9.95 -18.25
N SER A 87 10.28 -9.01 -19.20
CA SER A 87 10.22 -9.31 -20.64
C SER A 87 11.47 -10.01 -21.17
N SER A 88 12.60 -9.88 -20.49
CA SER A 88 13.87 -10.50 -20.85
C SER A 88 14.84 -10.61 -19.66
N PRO A 89 15.86 -11.48 -19.72
CA PRO A 89 16.94 -11.50 -18.73
C PRO A 89 17.64 -10.15 -18.59
N LEU A 90 17.80 -9.41 -19.70
CA LEU A 90 18.39 -8.08 -19.69
C LEU A 90 17.52 -7.08 -18.92
N SER A 91 16.20 -7.10 -19.08
CA SER A 91 15.30 -6.22 -18.32
C SER A 91 15.38 -6.46 -16.81
N LEU A 92 15.55 -7.72 -16.38
CA LEU A 92 15.75 -8.06 -14.98
C LEU A 92 17.07 -7.48 -14.47
N LEU A 93 18.17 -7.65 -15.22
CA LEU A 93 19.48 -7.10 -14.83
C LEU A 93 19.46 -5.57 -14.73
N LEU A 94 18.87 -4.90 -15.70
CA LEU A 94 18.77 -3.43 -15.70
C LEU A 94 17.96 -2.97 -14.48
N PHE A 95 16.83 -3.62 -14.20
CA PHE A 95 16.03 -3.34 -13.00
C PHE A 95 16.84 -3.48 -11.70
N LEU A 96 17.59 -4.58 -11.54
CA LEU A 96 18.41 -4.81 -10.35
C LEU A 96 19.55 -3.80 -10.23
N ARG A 97 20.21 -3.47 -11.34
CA ARG A 97 21.32 -2.52 -11.41
C ARG A 97 20.86 -1.09 -11.10
N ASP A 98 19.72 -0.68 -11.65
CA ASP A 98 19.22 0.70 -11.55
C ASP A 98 18.51 0.95 -10.20
N SER A 99 18.35 -0.09 -9.36
CA SER A 99 17.76 0.01 -8.03
C SER A 99 18.72 0.66 -7.03
N GLN A 100 18.48 1.94 -6.74
CA GLN A 100 19.23 2.68 -5.72
C GLN A 100 19.17 1.98 -4.33
N ASN A 101 18.00 1.45 -3.95
CA ASN A 101 17.82 0.73 -2.68
C ASN A 101 18.74 -0.49 -2.56
N LEU A 102 18.99 -1.22 -3.67
CA LEU A 102 19.91 -2.36 -3.68
C LEU A 102 21.36 -1.87 -3.64
N SER A 103 21.70 -0.85 -4.44
CA SER A 103 23.03 -0.27 -4.44
C SER A 103 23.43 0.21 -3.04
N GLU A 104 22.57 1.00 -2.38
CA GLU A 104 22.80 1.50 -1.03
C GLU A 104 22.87 0.37 0.01
N PHE A 105 22.04 -0.66 -0.13
CA PHE A 105 22.08 -1.83 0.75
C PHE A 105 23.42 -2.55 0.66
N PHE A 106 23.87 -2.88 -0.55
CA PHE A 106 25.13 -3.62 -0.74
C PHE A 106 26.38 -2.79 -0.42
N LEU A 107 26.34 -1.46 -0.58
CA LEU A 107 27.43 -0.57 -0.13
C LEU A 107 27.64 -0.63 1.39
N ASN A 108 26.57 -0.85 2.15
CA ASN A 108 26.60 -0.88 3.62
C ASN A 108 26.53 -2.30 4.20
N ALA A 109 26.36 -3.31 3.35
CA ALA A 109 26.23 -4.70 3.78
C ALA A 109 27.58 -5.20 4.30
N SER A 110 27.61 -5.58 5.58
CA SER A 110 28.85 -6.04 6.23
C SER A 110 29.22 -7.47 5.86
N ASN A 111 28.26 -8.28 5.39
CA ASN A 111 28.45 -9.63 4.85
C ASN A 111 27.17 -10.07 4.12
N GLY A 112 27.23 -10.26 2.81
CA GLY A 112 26.19 -10.96 2.05
C GLY A 112 26.01 -10.47 0.61
N ASP A 113 25.82 -11.43 -0.30
CA ASP A 113 25.50 -11.21 -1.72
C ASP A 113 23.99 -11.31 -1.99
N GLU A 114 23.19 -11.42 -0.93
CA GLU A 114 21.74 -11.56 -1.00
C GLU A 114 21.03 -10.39 -0.32
N ALA A 115 20.01 -9.87 -1.00
CA ALA A 115 19.07 -8.92 -0.44
C ALA A 115 17.65 -9.47 -0.58
N ARG A 116 16.79 -9.17 0.38
CA ARG A 116 15.35 -9.47 0.33
C ARG A 116 14.58 -8.17 0.27
N GLY A 117 13.55 -8.15 -0.56
CA GLY A 117 12.70 -6.97 -0.74
C GLY A 117 11.31 -7.36 -1.18
N LEU A 118 10.41 -6.38 -1.16
CA LEU A 118 9.06 -6.48 -1.68
C LEU A 118 9.05 -5.92 -3.10
N LEU A 119 8.86 -6.79 -4.09
CA LEU A 119 8.72 -6.38 -5.48
C LEU A 119 7.29 -5.87 -5.71
N SER A 120 7.18 -4.64 -6.22
CA SER A 120 5.93 -4.02 -6.66
C SER A 120 6.01 -3.68 -8.15
N MET A 121 4.86 -3.60 -8.80
CA MET A 121 4.72 -3.32 -10.22
C MET A 121 3.30 -2.88 -10.54
N HIS A 122 3.11 -2.24 -11.68
CA HIS A 122 1.82 -1.86 -12.23
C HIS A 122 1.35 -2.93 -13.20
N ARG A 123 0.18 -3.53 -12.93
CA ARG A 123 -0.47 -4.48 -13.84
C ARG A 123 -1.38 -3.74 -14.81
N SER A 124 -1.20 -3.97 -16.10
CA SER A 124 -2.07 -3.46 -17.16
C SER A 124 -2.65 -4.62 -17.98
N GLU A 125 -3.85 -4.41 -18.52
CA GLU A 125 -4.51 -5.36 -19.43
C GLU A 125 -4.82 -4.64 -20.74
N THR A 126 -4.37 -5.20 -21.86
CA THR A 126 -4.69 -4.68 -23.19
C THR A 126 -5.39 -5.74 -24.02
N ARG A 127 -6.55 -5.40 -24.58
CA ARG A 127 -7.23 -6.26 -25.56
C ARG A 127 -6.62 -6.03 -26.93
N ARG A 128 -6.21 -7.10 -27.59
CA ARG A 128 -5.65 -7.07 -28.95
C ARG A 128 -6.22 -8.22 -29.75
N PHE A 129 -6.28 -8.07 -31.06
CA PHE A 129 -6.61 -9.15 -31.97
C PHE A 129 -5.30 -9.81 -32.40
N GLY A 130 -5.21 -11.13 -32.20
CA GLY A 130 -4.02 -11.91 -32.49
C GLY A 130 -4.33 -13.13 -33.36
N MET A 131 -3.30 -13.89 -33.66
CA MET A 131 -3.41 -15.18 -34.34
C MET A 131 -3.54 -16.28 -33.28
N SER A 132 -4.42 -17.26 -33.50
CA SER A 132 -4.50 -18.47 -32.68
C SER A 132 -4.55 -19.68 -33.58
N GLU A 133 -3.84 -20.74 -33.21
CA GLU A 133 -3.98 -22.04 -33.87
C GLU A 133 -5.07 -22.82 -33.16
N GLU A 134 -6.13 -23.19 -33.87
CA GLU A 134 -7.19 -24.07 -33.38
C GLU A 134 -7.33 -25.24 -34.35
N ASN A 135 -7.14 -26.47 -33.86
CA ASN A 135 -7.19 -27.70 -34.67
C ASN A 135 -6.26 -27.72 -35.91
N GLY A 136 -5.13 -27.02 -35.87
CA GLY A 136 -4.17 -26.94 -36.99
C GLY A 136 -4.51 -25.87 -38.04
N GLU A 137 -5.60 -25.12 -37.86
CA GLU A 137 -5.91 -23.94 -38.68
C GLU A 137 -5.52 -22.65 -37.93
N ILE A 138 -4.87 -21.73 -38.65
CA ILE A 138 -4.50 -20.43 -38.11
C ILE A 138 -5.71 -19.49 -38.27
N LEU A 139 -6.34 -19.15 -37.14
CA LEU A 139 -7.41 -18.17 -37.08
C LEU A 139 -6.84 -16.77 -36.85
N SER A 140 -7.19 -15.84 -37.73
CA SER A 140 -6.92 -14.41 -37.56
C SER A 140 -8.02 -13.74 -36.73
N ASP A 141 -7.69 -12.57 -36.19
CA ASP A 141 -8.62 -11.71 -35.42
C ASP A 141 -9.21 -12.36 -34.16
N VAL A 142 -8.45 -13.24 -33.50
CA VAL A 142 -8.87 -13.82 -32.22
C VAL A 142 -8.70 -12.79 -31.11
N PRO A 143 -9.76 -12.44 -30.34
CA PRO A 143 -9.64 -11.55 -29.20
C PRO A 143 -8.71 -12.14 -28.14
N GLN A 144 -7.63 -11.44 -27.83
CA GLN A 144 -6.65 -11.81 -26.81
C GLN A 144 -6.56 -10.72 -25.73
N VAL A 145 -6.36 -11.14 -24.49
CA VAL A 145 -6.06 -10.25 -23.36
C VAL A 145 -4.58 -10.40 -23.04
N VAL A 146 -3.81 -9.35 -23.32
CA VAL A 146 -2.40 -9.28 -22.92
C VAL A 146 -2.34 -8.66 -21.54
N VAL A 147 -1.80 -9.40 -20.57
CA VAL A 147 -1.47 -8.89 -19.24
C VAL A 147 -0.01 -8.47 -19.25
N SER A 148 0.26 -7.24 -18.83
CA SER A 148 1.62 -6.70 -18.75
C SER A 148 1.91 -6.17 -17.35
N PHE A 149 3.17 -6.26 -16.96
CA PHE A 149 3.68 -5.76 -15.68
C PHE A 149 4.79 -4.75 -15.96
N ASP A 150 4.57 -3.52 -15.51
CA ASP A 150 5.44 -2.37 -15.78
C ASP A 150 5.77 -1.64 -14.48
N ASN A 151 6.66 -0.63 -14.53
CA ASN A 151 7.04 0.16 -13.35
C ASN A 151 7.47 -0.70 -12.16
N HIS A 152 8.35 -1.67 -12.43
CA HIS A 152 8.95 -2.50 -11.40
C HIS A 152 9.67 -1.64 -10.36
N GLN A 153 9.38 -1.88 -9.09
CA GLN A 153 10.00 -1.20 -7.96
C GLN A 153 10.34 -2.22 -6.88
N LEU A 154 11.58 -2.16 -6.39
CA LEU A 154 11.95 -2.91 -5.19
C LEU A 154 11.72 -2.04 -3.96
N LEU A 155 10.64 -2.32 -3.25
CA LEU A 155 10.30 -1.69 -1.98
C LEU A 155 10.99 -2.44 -0.86
N LEU A 156 11.68 -1.70 0.01
CA LEU A 156 12.46 -2.25 1.12
C LEU A 156 13.64 -3.13 0.65
N THR A 157 14.78 -2.98 1.29
CA THR A 157 15.92 -3.88 1.13
C THR A 157 16.38 -4.32 2.51
N CYS A 158 16.40 -5.62 2.72
CA CYS A 158 16.59 -6.23 4.03
C CYS A 158 17.53 -7.45 3.91
N PRO A 159 18.34 -7.73 4.94
CA PRO A 159 19.29 -8.83 4.91
C PRO A 159 18.65 -10.21 5.11
N SER A 160 17.40 -10.27 5.60
CA SER A 160 16.71 -11.53 5.86
C SER A 160 15.19 -11.39 5.79
N SER A 161 14.49 -12.51 5.68
CA SER A 161 13.02 -12.52 5.60
C SER A 161 12.40 -12.12 6.93
N ALA A 162 13.05 -12.44 8.05
CA ALA A 162 12.59 -12.03 9.37
C ALA A 162 12.62 -10.50 9.53
N VAL A 163 13.69 -9.86 9.05
CA VAL A 163 13.79 -8.39 9.03
C VAL A 163 12.79 -7.80 8.04
N LEU A 164 12.66 -8.36 6.84
CA LEU A 164 11.68 -7.90 5.85
C LEU A 164 10.25 -7.94 6.41
N GLN A 165 9.85 -9.02 7.08
CA GLN A 165 8.52 -9.16 7.67
C GLN A 165 8.26 -8.12 8.76
N SER A 166 9.23 -7.86 9.65
CA SER A 166 9.07 -6.87 10.71
C SER A 166 9.04 -5.43 10.17
N THR A 167 9.91 -5.12 9.20
CA THR A 167 9.95 -3.81 8.53
C THR A 167 8.66 -3.54 7.73
N MET A 168 8.13 -4.57 7.05
CA MET A 168 6.92 -4.46 6.24
C MET A 168 5.70 -4.08 7.09
N ALA A 169 5.56 -4.63 8.30
CA ALA A 169 4.46 -4.25 9.20
C ALA A 169 4.45 -2.75 9.52
N GLY A 170 5.63 -2.15 9.77
CA GLY A 170 5.77 -0.71 9.98
C GLY A 170 5.44 0.10 8.72
N ARG A 171 5.97 -0.34 7.57
CA ARG A 171 5.75 0.31 6.27
C ARG A 171 4.29 0.30 5.85
N CYS A 172 3.56 -0.79 6.12
CA CYS A 172 2.15 -0.89 5.81
C CYS A 172 1.32 0.17 6.55
N LEU A 173 1.67 0.50 7.79
CA LEU A 173 1.00 1.58 8.52
C LEU A 173 1.30 2.95 7.89
N ASP A 174 2.54 3.19 7.44
CA ASP A 174 2.89 4.42 6.73
C ASP A 174 2.08 4.58 5.44
N VAL A 175 1.99 3.54 4.63
CA VAL A 175 1.19 3.54 3.39
C VAL A 175 -0.29 3.79 3.70
N LEU A 176 -0.82 3.23 4.78
CA LEU A 176 -2.19 3.49 5.23
C LEU A 176 -2.38 4.96 5.62
N ILE A 177 -1.42 5.56 6.33
CA ILE A 177 -1.43 6.99 6.68
C ILE A 177 -1.43 7.86 5.41
N GLU A 178 -0.52 7.59 4.48
CA GLU A 178 -0.48 8.32 3.20
C GLU A 178 -1.81 8.21 2.43
N ALA A 179 -2.44 7.03 2.45
CA ALA A 179 -3.75 6.84 1.83
C ALA A 179 -4.86 7.64 2.53
N MET A 180 -4.84 7.69 3.87
CA MET A 180 -5.77 8.52 4.64
C MET A 180 -5.59 10.00 4.33
N VAL A 181 -4.35 10.50 4.30
CA VAL A 181 -4.02 11.90 3.96
C VAL A 181 -4.54 12.25 2.58
N ARG A 182 -4.24 11.43 1.56
CA ARG A 182 -4.75 11.63 0.20
C ARG A 182 -6.28 11.71 0.18
N ARG A 183 -6.96 10.82 0.93
CA ARG A 183 -8.42 10.82 1.01
C ARG A 183 -8.97 12.07 1.70
N LEU A 184 -8.35 12.52 2.79
CA LEU A 184 -8.74 13.75 3.49
C LEU A 184 -8.61 14.97 2.58
N HIS A 185 -7.51 15.09 1.83
CA HIS A 185 -7.34 16.18 0.86
C HIS A 185 -8.40 16.17 -0.25
N LEU A 186 -8.76 14.99 -0.76
CA LEU A 186 -9.83 14.87 -1.76
C LEU A 186 -11.18 15.32 -1.21
N LEU A 187 -11.50 14.95 0.04
CA LEU A 187 -12.74 15.35 0.70
C LEU A 187 -12.78 16.86 0.98
N ASP A 188 -11.66 17.45 1.41
CA ASP A 188 -11.59 18.89 1.68
C ASP A 188 -11.75 19.71 0.40
N ARG A 189 -11.12 19.29 -0.71
CA ARG A 189 -11.33 19.91 -2.03
C ARG A 189 -12.79 19.86 -2.45
N SER A 190 -13.41 18.69 -2.35
CA SER A 190 -14.83 18.53 -2.68
C SER A 190 -15.73 19.38 -1.80
N ARG A 191 -15.42 19.54 -0.50
CA ARG A 191 -16.16 20.43 0.40
C ARG A 191 -16.08 21.88 -0.08
N VAL A 192 -14.88 22.38 -0.36
CA VAL A 192 -14.66 23.76 -0.80
C VAL A 192 -15.36 24.06 -2.13
N GLU A 193 -15.31 23.14 -3.08
CA GLU A 193 -16.02 23.26 -4.37
C GLU A 193 -17.53 23.42 -4.15
N LEU A 194 -18.14 22.53 -3.35
CA LEU A 194 -19.58 22.56 -3.05
C LEU A 194 -19.99 23.81 -2.26
N GLU A 195 -19.16 24.28 -1.32
CA GLU A 195 -19.39 25.53 -0.58
C GLU A 195 -19.36 26.75 -1.53
N GLY A 196 -18.47 26.73 -2.53
CA GLY A 196 -18.40 27.74 -3.58
C GLY A 196 -19.64 27.75 -4.46
N GLU A 197 -20.07 26.59 -4.95
CA GLU A 197 -21.30 26.44 -5.75
C GLU A 197 -22.54 26.91 -4.99
N ARG A 198 -22.68 26.50 -3.73
CA ARG A 198 -23.78 26.93 -2.87
C ARG A 198 -23.81 28.44 -2.70
N SER A 199 -22.66 29.06 -2.45
CA SER A 199 -22.54 30.51 -2.28
C SER A 199 -22.91 31.26 -3.54
N HIS A 200 -22.48 30.77 -4.71
CA HIS A 200 -22.85 31.31 -6.02
C HIS A 200 -24.36 31.24 -6.28
N ILE A 201 -24.98 30.10 -5.97
CA ILE A 201 -26.44 29.93 -6.10
C ILE A 201 -27.19 30.90 -5.19
N LEU A 202 -26.75 31.06 -3.93
CA LEU A 202 -27.39 31.99 -3.00
C LEU A 202 -27.27 33.45 -3.44
N LEU A 203 -26.11 33.86 -3.97
CA LEU A 203 -25.93 35.21 -4.52
C LEU A 203 -26.86 35.46 -5.72
N LYS A 204 -26.97 34.49 -6.64
CA LYS A 204 -27.91 34.57 -7.77
C LYS A 204 -29.36 34.67 -7.30
N LEU A 205 -29.74 33.85 -6.33
CA LEU A 205 -31.10 33.83 -5.78
C LEU A 205 -31.43 35.19 -5.16
N ASN A 206 -30.54 35.74 -4.32
CA ASN A 206 -30.71 37.06 -3.72
C ASN A 206 -30.84 38.17 -4.77
N ALA A 207 -30.05 38.12 -5.85
CA ALA A 207 -30.15 39.10 -6.94
C ALA A 207 -31.49 39.02 -7.69
N LEU A 208 -32.10 37.84 -7.78
CA LEU A 208 -33.41 37.63 -8.43
C LEU A 208 -34.60 37.94 -7.50
N THR A 209 -34.44 37.78 -6.18
CA THR A 209 -35.51 38.01 -5.20
C THR A 209 -35.52 39.42 -4.61
N THR A 210 -34.48 40.22 -4.84
CA THR A 210 -34.50 41.64 -4.45
C THR A 210 -35.43 42.38 -5.42
N PRO A 211 -36.57 42.96 -4.98
CA PRO A 211 -37.43 43.72 -5.87
C PRO A 211 -36.64 44.89 -6.44
N GLY A 212 -36.71 45.10 -7.75
CA GLY A 212 -36.16 46.28 -8.38
C GLY A 212 -36.68 47.52 -7.66
N SER A 213 -35.79 48.25 -7.00
CA SER A 213 -36.02 49.62 -6.61
C SER A 213 -36.05 50.47 -7.88
N ARG A 214 -37.21 50.51 -8.54
CA ARG A 214 -37.66 51.57 -9.44
C ARG A 214 -39.12 51.37 -9.81
#